data_AF-A0A969B4S7-F1
#
_entry.id   AF-A0A969B4S7-F1
#
_cell.length_a   1.000
_cell.length_b   1.000
_cell.length_c   1.000
_cell.angle_alpha   90.00
_cell.angle_beta   90.00
_cell.angle_gamma   90.00
#
_symmetry.space_group_name_H-M   'P 1'
#
loop_
_entity.id
_entity.type
_entity.pdbx_description
1 polymer ?
#
loop_
_entity_poly.entity_id
_entity_poly.type
_entity_poly.pdbx_seq_one_letter_code
_entity_poly.pdbx_strand_id
1 'polypeptide(L)'
;MIRLESWFTAYPFEKKASFASSDKSLEKIFDIGWHTARLCAYETYMDCPYWERLQYVGDTRIQALVSYYVSGDDRLAKNAIEQFHQSITYDGLTYSRYPSELPQFIPNYSLVWVTMVHDYFMYRNDPEFVKAFLPGMQRVLDHFEKYMTADNMMSEQPYWDFFDHSFPTHKIIEESFF
;
A
#
# COMPACT_ATOMS: atom_id res chain seq x y z
N MET A 1 9.63 -12.30 -43.11
CA MET A 1 10.35 -11.95 -41.85
C MET A 1 9.29 -11.37 -40.91
N ILE A 2 8.98 -12.03 -39.80
CA ILE A 2 7.95 -11.55 -38.85
C ILE A 2 8.62 -10.49 -37.97
N ARG A 3 8.04 -9.29 -37.88
CA ARG A 3 8.49 -8.21 -37.00
C ARG A 3 7.68 -8.29 -35.71
N LEU A 4 8.37 -8.47 -34.58
CA LEU A 4 7.78 -8.43 -33.25
C LEU A 4 8.01 -7.05 -32.65
N GLU A 5 6.96 -6.49 -32.05
CA GLU A 5 6.98 -5.20 -31.37
C GLU A 5 6.30 -5.34 -30.00
N SER A 6 6.74 -4.53 -29.04
CA SER A 6 6.10 -4.40 -27.74
C SER A 6 5.87 -2.92 -27.41
N TRP A 7 4.80 -2.65 -26.69
CA TRP A 7 4.45 -1.31 -26.22
C TRP A 7 4.45 -1.30 -24.70
N PHE A 8 5.13 -0.32 -24.13
CA PHE A 8 5.13 -0.10 -22.68
C PHE A 8 4.00 0.86 -22.32
N THR A 9 3.17 0.44 -21.36
CA THR A 9 2.07 1.24 -20.81
C THR A 9 2.16 1.22 -19.29
N ALA A 10 2.00 2.38 -18.66
CA ALA A 10 1.97 2.56 -17.21
C ALA A 10 1.35 3.92 -16.89
N TYR A 11 1.05 4.15 -15.61
CA TYR A 11 0.77 5.49 -15.09
C TYR A 11 1.91 6.46 -15.50
N PRO A 12 1.59 7.70 -15.94
CA PRO A 12 2.56 8.59 -16.58
C PRO A 12 3.47 9.31 -15.57
N PHE A 13 4.16 8.56 -14.71
CA PHE A 13 5.17 9.13 -13.82
C PHE A 13 6.36 9.69 -14.61
N GLU A 14 6.79 10.90 -14.24
CA GLU A 14 8.05 11.49 -14.69
C GLU A 14 9.16 11.22 -13.67
N LYS A 15 10.31 10.67 -14.08
CA LYS A 15 11.47 10.49 -13.19
C LYS A 15 12.15 11.84 -12.98
N LYS A 16 12.04 12.41 -11.77
CA LYS A 16 12.67 13.70 -11.39
C LYS A 16 13.89 13.53 -10.49
N ALA A 17 13.99 12.42 -9.77
CA ALA A 17 15.15 12.12 -8.93
C ALA A 17 16.29 11.44 -9.68
N SER A 18 17.51 11.70 -9.21
CA SER A 18 18.73 10.98 -9.57
C SER A 18 19.38 10.40 -8.31
N PHE A 19 20.05 9.26 -8.46
CA PHE A 19 20.78 8.61 -7.37
C PHE A 19 22.24 8.43 -7.77
N ALA A 20 23.17 8.65 -6.85
CA ALA A 20 24.60 8.45 -7.07
C ALA A 20 25.25 7.88 -5.80
N SER A 21 26.13 6.91 -5.99
CA SER A 21 26.92 6.30 -4.91
C SER A 21 28.31 5.93 -5.42
N SER A 22 29.27 5.80 -4.49
CA SER A 22 30.58 5.19 -4.76
C SER A 22 30.45 3.69 -5.06
N ASP A 23 29.45 3.02 -4.50
CA ASP A 23 29.08 1.65 -4.85
C ASP A 23 28.15 1.65 -6.08
N LYS A 24 28.68 1.20 -7.22
CA LYS A 24 27.97 1.14 -8.49
C LYS A 24 26.87 0.08 -8.54
N SER A 25 26.85 -0.89 -7.63
CA SER A 25 25.77 -1.88 -7.57
C SER A 25 24.42 -1.24 -7.20
N LEU A 26 24.45 -0.16 -6.39
CA LEU A 26 23.25 0.53 -5.93
C LEU A 26 22.52 1.29 -7.04
N GLU A 27 23.23 1.73 -8.07
CA GLU A 27 22.62 2.38 -9.26
C GLU A 27 21.70 1.40 -9.99
N LYS A 28 22.14 0.16 -10.15
CA LYS A 28 21.34 -0.90 -10.75
C LYS A 28 20.12 -1.25 -9.88
N ILE A 29 20.27 -1.27 -8.57
CA ILE A 29 19.15 -1.50 -7.63
C ILE A 29 18.11 -0.39 -7.76
N PHE A 30 18.55 0.86 -7.82
CA PHE A 30 17.67 2.01 -8.00
C PHE A 30 16.90 1.95 -9.32
N ASP A 31 17.57 1.65 -10.43
CA ASP A 31 16.93 1.56 -11.74
C ASP A 31 15.94 0.39 -11.84
N ILE A 32 16.27 -0.77 -11.25
CA ILE A 32 15.34 -1.90 -11.16
C ILE A 32 14.13 -1.52 -10.29
N GLY A 33 14.35 -0.95 -9.10
CA GLY A 33 13.28 -0.54 -8.21
C GLY A 33 12.33 0.47 -8.87
N TRP A 34 12.88 1.45 -9.60
CA TRP A 34 12.08 2.40 -10.35
C TRP A 34 11.32 1.77 -11.52
N HIS A 35 11.95 0.84 -12.24
CA HIS A 35 11.27 0.11 -13.31
C HIS A 35 10.10 -0.72 -12.77
N THR A 36 10.29 -1.44 -11.66
CA THR A 36 9.25 -2.21 -10.98
C THR A 36 8.10 -1.31 -10.52
N ALA A 37 8.39 -0.17 -9.87
CA ALA A 37 7.37 0.77 -9.44
C ALA A 37 6.50 1.29 -10.59
N ARG A 38 7.09 1.49 -11.79
CA ARG A 38 6.33 1.87 -12.99
C ARG A 38 5.49 0.73 -13.55
N LEU A 39 6.00 -0.50 -13.51
CA LEU A 39 5.24 -1.68 -13.97
C LEU A 39 4.04 -1.96 -13.07
N CYS A 40 4.10 -1.60 -11.80
CA CYS A 40 3.05 -1.78 -10.80
C CYS A 40 2.10 -0.57 -10.66
N ALA A 41 2.15 0.40 -11.58
CA ALA A 41 1.31 1.59 -11.52
C ALA A 41 0.52 1.78 -12.82
N TYR A 42 -0.81 1.78 -12.72
CA TYR A 42 -1.76 2.05 -13.80
C TYR A 42 -2.83 3.03 -13.31
N GLU A 43 -4.11 2.67 -13.33
CA GLU A 43 -5.18 3.45 -12.72
C GLU A 43 -5.10 3.45 -11.18
N THR A 44 -4.47 2.41 -10.63
CA THR A 44 -4.14 2.24 -9.21
C THR A 44 -2.70 1.74 -9.06
N TYR A 45 -2.20 1.69 -7.83
CA TYR A 45 -1.05 0.82 -7.55
C TYR A 45 -1.49 -0.65 -7.60
N MET A 46 -0.55 -1.54 -7.90
CA MET A 46 -0.80 -2.98 -7.99
C MET A 46 0.35 -3.73 -7.31
N ASP A 47 0.06 -4.83 -6.64
CA ASP A 47 1.05 -5.73 -6.07
C ASP A 47 2.04 -6.24 -7.15
N CYS A 48 1.52 -6.64 -8.32
CA CYS A 48 2.32 -7.14 -9.43
C CYS A 48 1.68 -6.86 -10.80
N PRO A 49 2.47 -6.77 -11.88
CA PRO A 49 1.96 -6.44 -13.22
C PRO A 49 1.28 -7.62 -13.94
N TYR A 50 1.46 -8.85 -13.45
CA TYR A 50 1.09 -10.05 -14.19
C TYR A 50 -0.08 -10.81 -13.56
N TRP A 51 0.04 -11.20 -12.29
CA TRP A 51 -0.82 -12.21 -11.69
C TRP A 51 -2.11 -11.62 -11.12
N GLU A 52 -2.02 -10.91 -10.00
CA GLU A 52 -3.19 -10.44 -9.24
C GLU A 52 -3.69 -9.09 -9.74
N ARG A 53 -2.77 -8.12 -9.90
CA ARG A 53 -3.09 -6.75 -10.32
C ARG A 53 -4.06 -6.06 -9.34
N LEU A 54 -3.85 -6.30 -8.05
CA LEU A 54 -4.70 -5.82 -6.97
C LEU A 54 -3.99 -4.72 -6.16
N GLN A 55 -4.74 -3.69 -5.76
CA GLN A 55 -4.21 -2.60 -4.95
C GLN A 55 -4.29 -2.97 -3.46
N TYR A 56 -3.34 -3.79 -2.98
CA TYR A 56 -3.21 -4.10 -1.55
C TYR A 56 -2.65 -2.91 -0.78
N VAL A 57 -3.20 -2.63 0.41
CA VAL A 57 -2.81 -1.45 1.21
C VAL A 57 -1.33 -1.52 1.62
N GLY A 58 -0.86 -2.69 2.05
CA GLY A 58 0.54 -2.94 2.45
C GLY A 58 1.54 -2.51 1.38
N ASP A 59 1.36 -3.05 0.17
CA ASP A 59 2.17 -2.79 -1.01
C ASP A 59 2.08 -1.33 -1.45
N THR A 60 0.86 -0.79 -1.44
CA THR A 60 0.56 0.56 -1.92
C THR A 60 1.29 1.63 -1.11
N ARG A 61 1.45 1.46 0.22
CA ARG A 61 2.21 2.41 1.03
C ARG A 61 3.64 2.57 0.53
N ILE A 62 4.33 1.46 0.29
CA ILE A 62 5.74 1.49 -0.15
C ILE A 62 5.84 2.08 -1.56
N GLN A 63 4.94 1.69 -2.47
CA GLN A 63 4.91 2.24 -3.83
C GLN A 63 4.61 3.75 -3.84
N ALA A 64 3.71 4.22 -2.97
CA ALA A 64 3.41 5.65 -2.80
C ALA A 64 4.66 6.42 -2.34
N LEU A 65 5.37 5.92 -1.32
CA LEU A 65 6.63 6.53 -0.85
C LEU A 65 7.68 6.60 -1.97
N VAL A 66 7.85 5.51 -2.74
CA VAL A 66 8.76 5.51 -3.91
C VAL A 66 8.36 6.60 -4.92
N SER A 67 7.07 6.72 -5.24
CA SER A 67 6.60 7.75 -6.16
C SER A 67 6.85 9.17 -5.63
N TYR A 68 6.67 9.40 -4.32
CA TYR A 68 6.94 10.71 -3.71
C TYR A 68 8.39 11.15 -3.87
N TYR A 69 9.33 10.24 -3.68
CA TYR A 69 10.76 10.52 -3.80
C TYR A 69 11.22 10.62 -5.24
N VAL A 70 10.74 9.75 -6.13
CA VAL A 70 11.31 9.64 -7.49
C VAL A 70 10.63 10.57 -8.49
N SER A 71 9.30 10.71 -8.44
CA SER A 71 8.54 11.55 -9.38
C SER A 71 8.03 12.84 -8.76
N GLY A 72 7.79 12.83 -7.44
CA GLY A 72 7.10 13.91 -6.75
C GLY A 72 5.60 13.97 -7.07
N ASP A 73 5.08 13.12 -7.95
CA ASP A 73 3.66 13.05 -8.29
C ASP A 73 2.91 12.31 -7.18
N ASP A 74 1.88 12.94 -6.64
CA ASP A 74 1.09 12.42 -5.53
C ASP A 74 -0.34 12.04 -5.94
N ARG A 75 -0.74 12.25 -7.19
CA ARG A 75 -2.13 12.04 -7.64
C ARG A 75 -2.58 10.59 -7.45
N LEU A 76 -1.73 9.63 -7.81
CA LEU A 76 -2.05 8.20 -7.66
C LEU A 76 -2.15 7.80 -6.18
N ALA A 77 -1.30 8.38 -5.31
CA ALA A 77 -1.35 8.13 -3.87
C ALA A 77 -2.58 8.75 -3.19
N LYS A 78 -2.98 9.97 -3.60
CA LYS A 78 -4.25 10.57 -3.15
C LYS A 78 -5.44 9.67 -3.51
N ASN A 79 -5.48 9.22 -4.76
CA ASN A 79 -6.51 8.30 -5.25
C ASN A 79 -6.53 7.00 -4.42
N ALA A 80 -5.37 6.41 -4.13
CA ALA A 80 -5.30 5.21 -3.28
C ALA A 80 -5.81 5.45 -1.85
N ILE A 81 -5.39 6.55 -1.20
CA ILE A 81 -5.84 6.92 0.16
C ILE A 81 -7.37 7.08 0.19
N GLU A 82 -7.95 7.77 -0.80
CA GLU A 82 -9.39 7.97 -0.94
C GLU A 82 -10.14 6.65 -1.16
N GLN A 83 -9.63 5.80 -2.05
CA GLN A 83 -10.20 4.49 -2.34
C GLN A 83 -10.20 3.59 -1.10
N PHE A 84 -9.09 3.51 -0.37
CA PHE A 84 -9.04 2.76 0.88
C PHE A 84 -9.98 3.32 1.95
N HIS A 85 -10.10 4.65 2.04
CA HIS A 85 -11.06 5.29 2.94
C HIS A 85 -12.51 4.90 2.61
N GLN A 86 -12.86 4.85 1.31
CA GLN A 86 -14.18 4.42 0.85
C GLN A 86 -14.49 2.95 1.18
N SER A 87 -13.46 2.13 1.42
CA SER A 87 -13.61 0.73 1.80
C SER A 87 -13.86 0.49 3.30
N ILE A 88 -13.78 1.52 4.16
CA ILE A 88 -13.90 1.35 5.60
C ILE A 88 -15.30 0.83 5.96
N THR A 89 -15.35 -0.38 6.52
CA THR A 89 -16.58 -1.06 6.93
C THR A 89 -17.12 -0.55 8.24
N TYR A 90 -18.31 -0.99 8.63
CA TYR A 90 -18.91 -0.63 9.93
C TYR A 90 -18.03 -1.05 11.12
N ASP A 91 -17.22 -2.10 10.97
CA ASP A 91 -16.27 -2.57 11.99
C ASP A 91 -15.04 -1.66 12.16
N GLY A 92 -14.84 -0.69 11.26
CA GLY A 92 -13.71 0.24 11.30
C GLY A 92 -12.48 -0.24 10.54
N LEU A 93 -12.57 -1.33 9.77
CA LEU A 93 -11.48 -1.86 8.96
C LEU A 93 -11.63 -1.45 7.49
N THR A 94 -10.51 -1.14 6.83
CA THR A 94 -10.43 -1.09 5.36
C THR A 94 -10.46 -2.50 4.79
N TYR A 95 -10.81 -2.65 3.51
CA TYR A 95 -10.49 -3.89 2.80
C TYR A 95 -8.96 -4.03 2.72
N SER A 96 -8.45 -5.27 2.66
CA SER A 96 -7.02 -5.54 2.44
C SER A 96 -6.56 -5.06 1.06
N ARG A 97 -7.47 -5.13 0.08
CA ARG A 97 -7.31 -4.68 -1.31
C ARG A 97 -8.58 -3.97 -1.76
N TYR A 98 -8.43 -2.80 -2.39
CA TYR A 98 -9.57 -2.04 -2.89
C TYR A 98 -9.14 -1.15 -4.06
N PRO A 99 -9.96 -1.01 -5.13
CA PRO A 99 -11.30 -1.56 -5.31
C PRO A 99 -11.32 -3.08 -5.54
N SER A 100 -12.28 -3.77 -4.93
CA SER A 100 -12.52 -5.21 -5.11
C SER A 100 -13.97 -5.55 -4.81
N GLU A 101 -14.56 -6.47 -5.58
CA GLU A 101 -15.91 -6.98 -5.32
C GLU A 101 -15.96 -7.94 -4.13
N LEU A 102 -14.84 -8.63 -3.85
CA LEU A 102 -14.74 -9.62 -2.78
C LEU A 102 -14.20 -8.97 -1.50
N PRO A 103 -14.99 -8.90 -0.42
CA PRO A 103 -14.50 -8.43 0.87
C PRO A 103 -13.39 -9.35 1.39
N GLN A 104 -12.24 -8.78 1.70
CA GLN A 104 -11.14 -9.44 2.39
C GLN A 104 -10.52 -8.46 3.38
N PHE A 105 -10.12 -8.96 4.55
CA PHE A 105 -9.63 -8.13 5.65
C PHE A 105 -8.30 -8.67 6.17
N ILE A 106 -7.32 -7.79 6.21
CA ILE A 106 -6.08 -7.94 6.97
C ILE A 106 -6.09 -6.75 7.93
N PRO A 107 -6.38 -6.93 9.23
CA PRO A 107 -6.55 -5.80 10.15
C PRO A 107 -5.35 -4.85 10.13
N ASN A 108 -4.13 -5.39 10.15
CA ASN A 108 -2.89 -4.61 10.14
C ASN A 108 -2.81 -3.65 8.94
N TYR A 109 -3.41 -4.00 7.80
CA TYR A 109 -3.44 -3.12 6.62
C TYR A 109 -4.30 -1.88 6.84
N SER A 110 -5.30 -1.92 7.72
CA SER A 110 -6.03 -0.70 8.12
C SER A 110 -5.13 0.28 8.87
N LEU A 111 -4.21 -0.22 9.72
CA LEU A 111 -3.19 0.63 10.36
C LEU A 111 -2.18 1.14 9.33
N VAL A 112 -1.82 0.34 8.32
CA VAL A 112 -0.99 0.81 7.20
C VAL A 112 -1.67 1.98 6.48
N TRP A 113 -2.98 1.93 6.23
CA TRP A 113 -3.70 3.06 5.65
C TRP A 113 -3.61 4.33 6.54
N VAL A 114 -3.74 4.20 7.85
CA VAL A 114 -3.51 5.33 8.79
C VAL A 114 -2.10 5.91 8.60
N THR A 115 -1.09 5.05 8.48
CA THR A 115 0.28 5.51 8.22
C THR A 115 0.45 6.12 6.83
N MET A 116 -0.31 5.70 5.81
CA MET A 116 -0.30 6.33 4.49
C MET A 116 -0.83 7.77 4.54
N VAL A 117 -1.89 8.03 5.30
CA VAL A 117 -2.42 9.38 5.51
C VAL A 117 -1.38 10.24 6.25
N HIS A 118 -0.72 9.69 7.27
CA HIS A 118 0.39 10.36 7.96
C HIS A 118 1.58 10.63 7.02
N ASP A 119 1.98 9.66 6.20
CA ASP A 119 3.05 9.83 5.22
C ASP A 119 2.68 10.96 4.25
N TYR A 120 1.44 10.99 3.74
CA TYR A 120 0.98 12.09 2.88
C TYR A 120 1.12 13.46 3.57
N PHE A 121 0.72 13.58 4.84
CA PHE A 121 0.93 14.80 5.64
C PHE A 121 2.41 15.21 5.72
N MET A 122 3.32 14.25 5.89
CA MET A 122 4.75 14.52 6.02
C MET A 122 5.40 14.93 4.69
N TYR A 123 4.96 14.37 3.57
CA TYR A 123 5.55 14.60 2.26
C TYR A 123 4.84 15.69 1.44
N ARG A 124 3.60 16.05 1.77
CA ARG A 124 2.76 16.98 0.99
C ARG A 124 2.11 18.02 1.88
N ASN A 125 2.14 19.27 1.42
CA ASN A 125 1.58 20.40 2.13
C ASN A 125 0.10 20.61 1.76
N ASP A 126 -0.75 19.65 2.10
CA ASP A 126 -2.20 19.69 1.86
C ASP A 126 -2.96 19.23 3.12
N PRO A 127 -3.05 20.09 4.14
CA PRO A 127 -3.65 19.75 5.43
C PRO A 127 -5.16 19.52 5.35
N GLU A 128 -5.86 20.13 4.40
CA GLU A 128 -7.30 19.94 4.24
C GLU A 128 -7.63 18.54 3.73
N PHE A 129 -6.82 18.02 2.80
CA PHE A 129 -6.91 16.62 2.40
C PHE A 129 -6.71 15.68 3.60
N VAL A 130 -5.66 15.87 4.40
CA VAL A 130 -5.38 15.04 5.59
C VAL A 130 -6.52 15.08 6.60
N LYS A 131 -7.05 16.28 6.90
CA LYS A 131 -8.15 16.46 7.86
C LYS A 131 -9.41 15.69 7.49
N ALA A 132 -9.69 15.54 6.19
CA ALA A 132 -10.86 14.80 5.71
C ALA A 132 -10.87 13.33 6.16
N PHE A 133 -9.69 12.75 6.44
CA PHE A 133 -9.55 11.34 6.81
C PHE A 133 -9.46 11.09 8.32
N LEU A 134 -9.35 12.14 9.16
CA LEU A 134 -9.24 11.99 10.62
C LEU A 134 -10.39 11.16 11.23
N PRO A 135 -11.66 11.32 10.83
CA PRO A 135 -12.74 10.45 11.34
C PRO A 135 -12.55 8.98 10.95
N GLY A 136 -12.03 8.72 9.74
CA GLY A 136 -11.73 7.36 9.29
C GLY A 136 -10.58 6.74 10.08
N MET A 137 -9.52 7.52 10.34
CA MET A 137 -8.39 7.08 11.17
C MET A 137 -8.84 6.75 12.59
N GLN A 138 -9.70 7.58 13.19
CA GLN A 138 -10.27 7.31 14.51
C GLN A 138 -11.03 5.98 14.52
N ARG A 139 -11.87 5.71 13.51
CA ARG A 139 -12.61 4.44 13.42
C ARG A 139 -11.72 3.21 13.34
N VAL A 140 -10.58 3.32 12.65
CA VAL A 140 -9.56 2.26 12.62
C VAL A 140 -8.98 2.08 14.02
N LEU A 141 -8.55 3.15 14.68
CA LEU A 141 -7.96 3.07 16.02
C LEU A 141 -8.97 2.52 17.06
N ASP A 142 -10.23 2.95 17.00
CA ASP A 142 -11.33 2.45 17.83
C ASP A 142 -11.56 0.94 17.65
N HIS A 143 -11.29 0.39 16.46
CA HIS A 143 -11.34 -1.05 16.23
C HIS A 143 -10.29 -1.76 17.09
N PHE A 144 -9.03 -1.35 16.98
CA PHE A 144 -7.90 -1.98 17.68
C PHE A 144 -7.97 -1.79 19.20
N GLU A 145 -8.47 -0.66 19.68
CA GLU A 145 -8.61 -0.39 21.12
C GLU A 145 -9.50 -1.44 21.82
N LYS A 146 -10.50 -2.01 21.13
CA LYS A 146 -11.37 -3.07 21.67
C LYS A 146 -10.62 -4.37 21.98
N TYR A 147 -9.47 -4.57 21.36
CA TYR A 147 -8.63 -5.77 21.49
C TYR A 147 -7.37 -5.52 22.31
N MET A 148 -7.23 -4.34 22.92
CA MET A 148 -6.16 -4.06 23.85
C MET A 148 -6.42 -4.80 25.17
N THR A 149 -5.44 -5.58 25.62
CA THR A 149 -5.48 -6.26 26.91
C THR A 149 -5.12 -5.30 28.05
N ALA A 150 -5.37 -5.72 29.30
CA ALA A 150 -5.11 -4.90 30.49
C ALA A 150 -3.62 -4.53 30.69
N ASP A 151 -2.71 -5.28 30.08
CA ASP A 151 -1.27 -5.02 30.04
C ASP A 151 -0.82 -4.20 28.81
N ASN A 152 -1.76 -3.64 28.06
CA ASN A 152 -1.54 -2.85 26.83
C ASN A 152 -0.90 -3.63 25.67
N MET A 153 -1.21 -4.93 25.58
CA MET A 153 -0.83 -5.76 24.45
C MET A 153 -2.02 -5.95 23.50
N MET A 154 -1.73 -6.28 22.24
CA MET A 154 -2.78 -6.60 21.28
C MET A 154 -3.22 -8.07 21.47
N SER A 155 -4.51 -8.31 21.69
CA SER A 155 -5.06 -9.66 21.66
C SER A 155 -5.24 -10.15 20.22
N GLU A 156 -5.57 -11.43 20.05
CA GLU A 156 -5.91 -12.01 18.76
C GLU A 156 -7.02 -11.19 18.07
N GLN A 157 -6.75 -10.76 16.83
CA GLN A 157 -7.71 -10.02 16.01
C GLN A 157 -8.61 -11.01 15.25
N PRO A 158 -9.85 -10.64 14.93
CA PRO A 158 -10.61 -11.35 13.90
C PRO A 158 -9.90 -11.19 12.55
N TYR A 159 -10.18 -12.11 11.61
CA TYR A 159 -9.64 -12.12 10.24
C TYR A 159 -8.16 -12.51 10.13
N TRP A 160 -7.58 -12.30 8.95
CA TRP A 160 -6.25 -12.77 8.61
C TRP A 160 -5.18 -11.86 9.24
N ASP A 161 -4.48 -12.39 10.25
CA ASP A 161 -3.33 -11.73 10.87
C ASP A 161 -2.06 -11.91 10.02
N PHE A 162 -2.00 -11.19 8.90
CA PHE A 162 -0.84 -11.15 8.02
C PHE A 162 0.15 -10.06 8.44
N PHE A 163 1.44 -10.39 8.33
CA PHE A 163 2.55 -9.45 8.49
C PHE A 163 3.65 -9.67 7.46
N ASP A 164 4.13 -10.91 7.31
CA ASP A 164 5.19 -11.27 6.36
C ASP A 164 5.03 -12.72 5.87
N HIS A 165 5.51 -13.00 4.66
CA HIS A 165 5.62 -14.35 4.09
C HIS A 165 6.88 -15.09 4.59
N SER A 166 7.19 -14.94 5.88
CA SER A 166 8.23 -15.73 6.55
C SER A 166 7.62 -17.03 7.09
N PHE A 167 8.44 -18.09 7.21
CA PHE A 167 7.98 -19.38 7.75
C PHE A 167 7.23 -19.20 9.09
N PRO A 168 6.20 -20.02 9.39
CA PRO A 168 5.23 -19.65 10.40
C PRO A 168 5.81 -19.71 11.81
N THR A 169 5.73 -18.58 12.52
CA THR A 169 5.61 -18.60 13.97
C THR A 169 4.20 -19.09 14.33
N HIS A 170 4.03 -20.40 14.33
CA HIS A 170 3.01 -21.20 15.05
C HIS A 170 1.52 -21.00 14.78
N LYS A 171 1.07 -20.05 13.96
CA LYS A 171 -0.33 -19.98 13.52
C LYS A 171 -0.42 -19.69 12.03
N ILE A 172 -1.32 -20.44 11.37
CA ILE A 172 -1.72 -20.37 9.96
C ILE A 172 -0.78 -21.12 9.00
N ILE A 173 -0.92 -22.45 8.97
CA ILE A 173 -0.87 -23.20 7.70
C ILE A 173 -2.13 -24.05 7.69
N GLU A 174 -3.16 -23.60 6.99
CA GLU A 174 -4.09 -24.51 6.28
C GLU A 174 -5.00 -23.77 5.28
N GLU A 175 -5.13 -22.44 5.34
CA GLU A 175 -6.06 -21.73 4.43
C GLU A 175 -5.49 -20.52 3.65
N SER A 176 -4.20 -20.19 3.76
CA SER A 176 -3.60 -19.11 2.96
C SER A 176 -3.02 -19.66 1.65
N PHE A 177 -3.91 -20.09 0.76
CA PHE A 177 -3.61 -20.28 -0.67
C PHE A 177 -4.40 -19.28 -1.52
N PHE A 178 -4.57 -18.03 -1.08
CA PHE A 178 -5.13 -16.96 -1.91
C PHE A 178 -4.61 -15.59 -1.46
#